data_AF-A0A4R2QQC9-F1
#
_entry.id   AF-A0A4R2QQC9-F1
#
_cell.length_a   1.000
_cell.length_b   1.000
_cell.length_c   1.000
_cell.angle_alpha   90.00
_cell.angle_beta   90.00
_cell.angle_gamma   90.00
#
_symmetry.space_group_name_H-M   'P 1'
#
loop_
_entity.id
_entity.type
_entity.pdbx_description
1 polymer ?
#
loop_
_entity_poly.entity_id
_entity_poly.type
_entity_poly.pdbx_seq_one_letter_code
_entity_poly.pdbx_strand_id
1 'polypeptide(L)'
;MADTKSDQAVKDVDTHDEPSVEWGWHGHFPKATLVAGTICTAIMLLLLIGNHESNTENIWLISLAVGMAGGLVFLQRRRRTPWRR
;
A
#
# COMPACT_ATOMS: atom_id res chain seq x y z
N MET A 1 31.82 -17.85 -4.51
CA MET A 1 31.93 -16.47 -4.00
C MET A 1 30.79 -15.60 -4.55
N ALA A 2 29.57 -16.03 -4.23
CA ALA A 2 28.29 -15.35 -4.39
C ALA A 2 27.52 -15.91 -3.18
N ASP A 3 27.04 -15.14 -2.22
CA ASP A 3 25.86 -14.31 -2.38
C ASP A 3 25.64 -13.59 -1.03
N THR A 4 26.26 -12.43 -0.84
CA THR A 4 26.14 -11.66 0.42
C THR A 4 24.88 -10.79 0.44
N LYS A 5 24.14 -10.69 -0.69
CA LYS A 5 23.00 -9.78 -0.81
C LYS A 5 21.67 -10.44 -0.42
N SER A 6 21.48 -11.73 -0.70
CA SER A 6 20.27 -12.46 -0.29
C SER A 6 20.23 -12.68 1.23
N ASP A 7 21.37 -12.99 1.86
CA ASP A 7 21.50 -13.26 3.29
C ASP A 7 21.17 -12.04 4.17
N GLN A 8 21.23 -10.82 3.63
CA GLN A 8 20.88 -9.60 4.37
C GLN A 8 19.37 -9.29 4.33
N ALA A 9 18.64 -9.76 3.32
CA ALA A 9 17.19 -9.56 3.23
C ALA A 9 16.43 -10.50 4.18
N VAL A 10 17.00 -11.67 4.49
CA VAL A 10 16.45 -12.67 5.42
C VAL A 10 16.55 -12.24 6.88
N LYS A 11 17.45 -11.30 7.23
CA LYS A 11 17.71 -10.90 8.62
C LYS A 11 16.65 -9.96 9.26
N ASP A 12 15.66 -9.49 8.50
CA ASP A 12 14.64 -8.52 9.00
C ASP A 12 13.40 -9.21 9.62
N VAL A 13 13.22 -10.52 9.40
CA VAL A 13 12.11 -11.32 9.97
C VAL A 13 12.69 -12.57 10.61
N ASP A 14 12.46 -12.75 11.92
CA ASP A 14 12.96 -13.93 12.65
C ASP A 14 12.28 -15.20 12.11
N THR A 15 13.08 -16.11 11.57
CA THR A 15 12.60 -17.39 11.02
C THR A 15 11.99 -18.29 12.11
N HIS A 16 12.25 -18.00 13.39
CA HIS A 16 11.68 -18.74 14.52
C HIS A 16 10.19 -18.44 14.77
N ASP A 17 9.73 -17.22 14.47
CA ASP A 17 8.35 -16.80 14.75
C ASP A 17 7.36 -17.26 13.66
N GLU A 18 7.80 -17.41 12.40
CA GLU A 18 6.94 -17.78 11.27
C GLU A 18 7.67 -18.71 10.27
N PRO A 19 7.46 -20.04 10.29
CA PRO A 19 8.14 -20.98 9.38
C PRO A 19 7.73 -20.82 7.91
N SER A 20 6.65 -20.09 7.62
CA SER A 20 6.21 -19.77 6.26
C SER A 20 7.11 -18.74 5.55
N VAL A 21 8.04 -18.10 6.28
CA VAL A 21 9.07 -17.21 5.72
C VAL A 21 9.91 -17.95 4.66
N GLU A 22 10.11 -19.26 4.81
CA GLU A 22 10.85 -20.09 3.87
C GLU A 22 10.23 -20.14 2.46
N TRP A 23 8.92 -19.87 2.31
CA TRP A 23 8.21 -19.96 1.02
C TRP A 23 8.21 -18.63 0.23
N GLY A 24 8.76 -17.56 0.82
CA GLY A 24 9.26 -16.40 0.08
C GLY A 24 8.24 -15.33 -0.35
N TRP A 25 6.98 -15.39 0.12
CA TRP A 25 5.95 -14.37 -0.22
C TRP A 25 5.72 -13.28 0.83
N HIS A 26 6.62 -13.14 1.82
CA HIS A 26 6.45 -12.25 2.97
C HIS A 26 6.98 -10.83 2.74
N GLY A 27 7.23 -10.46 1.49
CA GLY A 27 7.77 -9.15 1.12
C GLY A 27 6.80 -8.02 1.46
N HIS A 28 7.11 -7.22 2.48
CA HIS A 28 6.43 -5.96 2.71
C HIS A 28 7.06 -4.87 1.83
N PHE A 29 6.28 -4.34 0.88
CA PHE A 29 6.74 -3.32 -0.06
C PHE A 29 6.12 -1.95 0.24
N PRO A 30 6.65 -1.20 1.23
CA PRO A 30 6.01 0.02 1.71
C PRO A 30 5.87 1.08 0.61
N LYS A 31 6.84 1.18 -0.30
CA LYS A 31 6.79 2.10 -1.44
C LYS A 31 5.77 1.64 -2.50
N ALA A 32 5.73 0.34 -2.80
CA ALA A 32 4.79 -0.21 -3.78
C ALA A 32 3.34 0.00 -3.32
N THR A 33 3.04 -0.19 -2.03
CA THR A 33 1.71 0.10 -1.45
C THR A 33 1.30 1.57 -1.67
N LEU A 34 2.22 2.52 -1.50
CA LEU A 34 1.92 3.94 -1.70
C LEU A 34 1.65 4.25 -3.18
N VAL A 35 2.46 3.72 -4.09
CA VAL A 35 2.29 3.93 -5.53
C VAL A 35 0.99 3.29 -6.02
N ALA A 36 0.75 2.02 -5.68
CA ALA A 36 -0.45 1.30 -6.05
C ALA A 36 -1.71 1.99 -5.51
N GLY A 37 -1.70 2.39 -4.23
CA GLY A 37 -2.83 3.12 -3.65
C GLY A 37 -3.07 4.47 -4.34
N THR A 38 -2.01 5.21 -4.69
CA THR A 38 -2.14 6.50 -5.39
C THR A 38 -2.72 6.30 -6.79
N ILE A 39 -2.26 5.27 -7.52
CA ILE A 39 -2.79 4.91 -8.85
C ILE A 39 -4.27 4.54 -8.75
N CYS A 40 -4.66 3.67 -7.82
CA CYS A 40 -6.06 3.29 -7.63
C CYS A 40 -6.94 4.50 -7.27
N THR A 41 -6.44 5.40 -6.43
CA THR A 41 -7.12 6.66 -6.10
C THR A 41 -7.34 7.51 -7.36
N ALA A 42 -6.32 7.66 -8.20
CA ALA A 42 -6.42 8.39 -9.45
C ALA A 42 -7.43 7.75 -10.42
N ILE A 43 -7.45 6.41 -10.51
CA ILE A 43 -8.42 5.68 -11.33
C ILE A 43 -9.85 5.96 -10.86
N MET A 44 -10.13 5.91 -9.56
CA MET A 44 -11.47 6.24 -9.04
C MET A 44 -11.93 7.65 -9.45
N LEU A 45 -11.03 8.62 -9.49
CA LEU A 45 -11.35 9.97 -9.96
C LEU A 45 -11.53 10.04 -11.48
N LEU A 46 -10.77 9.26 -12.24
CA LEU A 46 -10.94 9.16 -13.70
C LEU A 46 -12.28 8.54 -14.06
N LEU A 47 -12.78 7.60 -13.25
CA LEU A 47 -14.11 7.01 -13.45
C LEU A 47 -15.24 8.03 -13.30
N LEU A 48 -15.00 9.23 -12.75
CA LEU A 48 -16.00 10.31 -12.73
C LEU A 48 -16.27 10.90 -14.13
N ILE A 49 -15.43 10.59 -15.12
CA ILE A 49 -15.58 11.04 -16.50
C ILE A 49 -16.30 9.93 -17.28
N GLY A 50 -17.59 10.10 -17.52
CA GLY A 50 -18.39 9.08 -18.19
C GLY A 50 -19.89 9.41 -18.21
N ASN A 51 -20.68 8.44 -18.69
CA ASN A 51 -22.13 8.57 -18.77
C ASN A 51 -22.78 8.18 -17.44
N HIS A 52 -22.62 9.02 -16.42
CA HIS A 52 -23.31 8.84 -15.14
C HIS A 52 -24.77 9.26 -15.26
N GLU A 53 -25.68 8.32 -15.02
CA GLU A 53 -27.12 8.61 -15.00
C GLU A 53 -27.57 9.20 -13.66
N SER A 54 -26.91 8.84 -12.56
CA SER A 54 -27.28 9.24 -11.20
C SER A 54 -26.09 9.74 -10.38
N ASN A 55 -26.38 10.62 -9.42
CA ASN A 55 -25.37 11.12 -8.50
C ASN A 55 -24.86 10.07 -7.50
N THR A 56 -25.59 8.96 -7.34
CA THR A 56 -25.21 7.88 -6.42
C THR A 56 -23.85 7.30 -6.79
N GLU A 57 -23.57 7.08 -8.07
CA GLU A 57 -22.29 6.57 -8.56
C GLU A 57 -21.15 7.54 -8.23
N ASN A 58 -21.34 8.83 -8.53
CA ASN A 58 -20.38 9.88 -8.22
C ASN A 58 -20.05 9.95 -6.72
N ILE A 59 -21.08 9.84 -5.86
CA ILE A 59 -20.90 9.87 -4.41
C ILE A 59 -20.03 8.69 -3.96
N TRP A 60 -20.26 7.49 -4.47
CA TRP A 60 -19.46 6.31 -4.12
C TRP A 60 -18.03 6.42 -4.62
N LEU A 61 -17.82 6.81 -5.88
CA LEU A 61 -16.49 7.01 -6.46
C LEU A 61 -15.68 8.04 -5.68
N ILE A 62 -16.29 9.19 -5.35
CA ILE A 62 -15.64 10.25 -4.56
C ILE A 62 -15.37 9.77 -3.14
N SER A 63 -16.33 9.12 -2.48
CA SER A 63 -16.16 8.65 -1.10
C SER A 63 -15.03 7.63 -0.98
N LEU A 64 -14.94 6.69 -1.92
CA LEU A 64 -13.85 5.71 -1.97
C LEU A 64 -12.51 6.39 -2.29
N ALA A 65 -12.46 7.29 -3.27
CA ALA A 65 -11.24 8.04 -3.61
C ALA A 65 -10.72 8.84 -2.40
N VAL A 66 -11.60 9.54 -1.69
CA VAL A 66 -11.25 10.30 -0.48
C VAL A 66 -10.77 9.37 0.64
N GLY A 67 -11.45 8.23 0.85
CA GLY A 67 -11.03 7.23 1.83
C GLY A 67 -9.62 6.69 1.56
N MET A 68 -9.34 6.34 0.31
CA MET A 68 -8.02 5.85 -0.12
C MET A 68 -6.94 6.93 0.01
N ALA A 69 -7.20 8.14 -0.48
CA ALA A 69 -6.28 9.27 -0.38
C ALA A 69 -5.96 9.60 1.09
N GLY A 70 -6.99 9.67 1.93
CA GLY A 70 -6.85 9.91 3.37
C GLY A 70 -6.04 8.81 4.06
N GLY A 71 -6.32 7.55 3.73
CA GLY A 71 -5.55 6.40 4.23
C GLY A 71 -4.07 6.46 3.86
N LEU A 72 -3.75 6.83 2.62
CA LEU A 72 -2.37 7.00 2.15
C LEU A 72 -1.64 8.13 2.84
N VAL A 73 -2.30 9.28 3.01
CA VAL A 73 -1.73 10.42 3.75
C VAL A 73 -1.50 10.05 5.21
N PHE A 74 -2.44 9.37 5.84
CA PHE A 74 -2.30 8.88 7.21
C PHE A 74 -1.12 7.90 7.34
N LEU A 75 -1.03 6.92 6.44
CA LEU A 75 0.07 5.95 6.39
C LEU A 75 1.41 6.65 6.20
N GLN A 76 1.50 7.61 5.28
CA GLN A 76 2.70 8.39 5.03
C GLN A 76 3.11 9.20 6.26
N ARG A 77 2.16 9.85 6.95
CA ARG A 77 2.41 10.61 8.17
C ARG A 77 2.90 9.72 9.32
N ARG A 78 2.28 8.54 9.50
CA ARG A 78 2.70 7.56 10.52
C ARG A 78 4.13 7.08 10.28
N ARG A 79 4.53 6.88 9.03
CA ARG A 79 5.90 6.48 8.67
C ARG A 79 6.95 7.57 8.92
N ARG A 80 6.56 8.84 8.91
CA ARG A 80 7.46 9.97 9.20
C ARG A 80 7.74 10.17 10.69
N THR A 81 6.99 9.51 11.59
CA THR A 81 7.09 9.70 13.05
C THR A 81 7.34 8.37 13.80
N PRO A 82 8.43 7.65 13.51
CA PRO A 82 8.72 6.36 14.14
C PRO A 82 8.97 6.44 15.65
N TRP A 83 9.48 7.56 16.15
CA TRP A 83 9.86 7.77 17.57
C TRP A 83 8.70 8.07 18.51
N ARG A 84 7.45 8.12 18.01
CA ARG A 84 6.23 8.28 18.84
C ARG A 84 5.65 6.93 19.28
N ARG A 85 6.41 5.85 19.15
CA ARG A 85 6.09 4.51 19.64
C ARG A 85 6.84 4.23 20.92
#